data_AF-A0A937PF61-F1
#
_entry.id   AF-A0A937PF61-F1
#
_cell.length_a   1.000
_cell.length_b   1.000
_cell.length_c   1.000
_cell.angle_alpha   90.00
_cell.angle_beta   90.00
_cell.angle_gamma   90.00
#
_symmetry.space_group_name_H-M   'P 1'
#
loop_
_entity.id
_entity.type
_entity.pdbx_description
1 polymer ?
#
loop_
_entity_poly.entity_id
_entity_poly.type
_entity_poly.pdbx_seq_one_letter_code
_entity_poly.pdbx_strand_id
1 'polypeptide(L)' 'MSVLVEEQLNRLPDSPGVYLLRDAEGAILYVGKAANLRHRVRSYFGTGQKLSPKLLKMVSRVADIDFYV' A
#
# COMPACT_ATOMS: atom_id res chain seq x y z
N MET A 1 12.48 1.51 -1.69
CA MET A 1 11.38 1.96 -0.82
C MET A 1 11.89 3.17 -0.04
N SER A 2 11.07 4.21 0.17
CA SER A 2 11.45 5.25 1.13
C SER A 2 11.29 4.72 2.55
N VAL A 3 12.11 5.22 3.48
CA VAL A 3 12.03 4.86 4.92
C VAL A 3 10.62 5.12 5.48
N LEU A 4 9.99 6.21 5.03
CA LEU A 4 8.64 6.62 5.45
C LEU A 4 7.56 5.60 5.11
N VAL A 5 7.58 5.03 3.89
CA VAL A 5 6.59 4.01 3.48
C VAL A 5 6.76 2.73 4.29
N GLU A 6 8.00 2.37 4.64
CA GLU A 6 8.26 1.20 5.48
C GLU A 6 7.71 1.35 6.90
N GLU A 7 7.86 2.54 7.50
CA GLU A 7 7.24 2.84 8.80
C GLU A 7 5.71 2.81 8.74
N GLN A 8 5.11 3.34 7.68
CA GLN A 8 3.65 3.29 7.48
C GLN A 8 3.14 1.85 7.34
N LEU A 9 3.87 0.98 6.63
CA LEU A 9 3.53 -0.45 6.52
C LEU A 9 3.52 -1.15 7.89
N ASN A 10 4.36 -0.72 8.84
CA ASN A 10 4.40 -1.28 10.18
C ASN A 10 3.20 -0.85 11.04
N ARG A 11 2.58 0.31 10.72
CA ARG A 11 1.41 0.85 11.44
C ARG A 11 0.08 0.23 11.00
N LEU A 12 0.08 -0.55 9.92
CA LEU A 12 -1.14 -1.19 9.41
C LEU A 12 -1.71 -2.20 10.42
N PRO A 13 -3.03 -2.19 10.65
CA PRO A 13 -3.69 -3.09 11.60
C PRO A 13 -3.96 -4.47 10.98
N ASP A 14 -4.07 -5.47 11.85
CA ASP A 14 -4.53 -6.83 11.50
C ASP A 14 -6.07 -6.92 11.49
N SER A 15 -6.73 -5.97 10.83
CA SER A 15 -8.19 -5.88 10.78
C SER A 15 -8.70 -5.68 9.35
N PRO A 16 -10.00 -5.93 9.11
CA PRO A 16 -10.66 -5.51 7.89
C PRO A 16 -10.64 -3.98 7.75
N GLY A 17 -10.72 -3.50 6.51
CA GLY A 17 -10.81 -2.07 6.24
C GLY A 17 -10.54 -1.71 4.80
N VAL A 18 -10.39 -0.40 4.57
CA VAL A 18 -10.07 0.21 3.28
C VAL A 18 -8.70 0.89 3.37
N TYR A 19 -7.88 0.78 2.33
CA TYR A 19 -6.60 1.46 2.20
C TYR A 19 -6.54 2.32 0.96
N LEU A 20 -5.74 3.39 1.04
CA LEU A 20 -5.47 4.31 -0.05
C LEU A 20 -3.97 4.40 -0.24
N LEU A 21 -3.53 4.36 -1.50
CA LEU A 21 -2.15 4.60 -1.88
C LEU A 21 -2.09 5.92 -2.63
N ARG A 22 -1.23 6.83 -2.21
CA ARG A 22 -1.08 8.16 -2.81
C ARG A 22 0.32 8.35 -3.38
N ASP A 23 0.45 9.19 -4.40
CA ASP A 23 1.76 9.67 -4.83
C ASP A 23 2.27 10.83 -3.98
N ALA A 24 3.46 11.32 -4.30
CA ALA A 24 4.14 12.38 -3.57
C ALA A 24 3.39 13.72 -3.60
N GLU A 25 2.47 13.92 -4.55
CA GLU A 25 1.63 15.11 -4.66
C GLU A 25 0.31 14.94 -3.89
N GLY A 26 0.11 13.79 -3.24
CA GLY A 26 -1.09 13.46 -2.47
C GLY A 26 -2.24 12.92 -3.32
N ALA A 27 -2.04 12.71 -4.63
CA ALA A 27 -3.07 12.18 -5.51
C ALA A 27 -3.30 10.69 -5.24
N ILE A 28 -4.57 10.27 -5.15
CA ILE A 28 -4.93 8.87 -4.92
C ILE A 28 -4.64 8.05 -6.18
N LEU A 29 -3.68 7.13 -6.06
CA LEU A 29 -3.33 6.19 -7.12
C LEU A 29 -4.21 4.95 -7.11
N TYR A 30 -4.64 4.53 -5.91
CA TYR A 30 -5.38 3.29 -5.72
C TYR A 30 -6.16 3.29 -4.41
N VAL A 31 -7.34 2.68 -4.44
CA VAL A 31 -8.16 2.39 -3.26
C VAL A 31 -8.50 0.91 -3.30
N GLY A 32 -8.31 0.21 -2.17
CA GLY A 32 -8.66 -1.19 -2.06
C GLY A 32 -9.26 -1.50 -0.69
N LYS A 33 -9.93 -2.65 -0.60
CA LYS A 33 -10.42 -3.21 0.66
C LYS A 33 -9.71 -4.52 0.97
N ALA A 34 -9.59 -4.86 2.24
CA ALA A 34 -8.99 -6.10 2.69
C ALA A 34 -9.70 -6.63 3.94
N ALA A 35 -9.67 -7.94 4.13
CA ALA A 35 -10.04 -8.57 5.41
C ALA A 35 -8.93 -8.45 6.47
N ASN A 36 -7.68 -8.26 6.02
CA ASN A 36 -6.54 -7.90 6.86
C ASN A 36 -5.70 -6.87 6.08
N LEU A 37 -5.70 -5.63 6.56
CA LEU A 37 -5.00 -4.52 5.92
C LEU A 37 -3.48 -4.74 5.88
N ARG A 38 -2.88 -5.16 7.00
CA ARG A 38 -1.43 -5.41 7.09
C ARG A 38 -0.94 -6.39 6.03
N HIS A 39 -1.57 -7.55 5.92
CA HIS A 39 -1.17 -8.59 4.97
C HIS A 39 -1.38 -8.13 3.52
N ARG A 40 -2.53 -7.51 3.23
CA ARG A 40 -2.86 -7.11 1.86
C ARG A 40 -1.96 -6.01 1.34
N VAL A 41 -1.72 -4.96 2.12
CA VAL A 41 -0.94 -3.82 1.64
C VAL A 41 0.54 -4.18 1.53
N ARG A 42 1.09 -4.93 2.50
CA ARG A 42 2.48 -5.46 2.40
C ARG A 42 2.68 -6.36 1.19
N SER A 43 1.62 -7.01 0.70
CA SER A 43 1.67 -7.81 -0.53
C SER A 43 2.05 -6.97 -1.77
N TYR A 44 1.92 -5.65 -1.75
CA TYR A 44 2.40 -4.84 -2.87
C TYR A 44 3.91 -4.57 -2.85
N PHE A 45 4.56 -4.74 -1.70
CA PHE A 45 5.95 -4.31 -1.49
C PHE A 45 6.93 -5.46 -1.19
N GLY A 46 6.43 -6.69 -1.02
CA GLY A 46 7.26 -7.87 -0.79
C GLY A 46 8.04 -8.32 -2.03
N THR A 47 9.28 -8.77 -1.84
CA THR A 47 10.12 -9.36 -2.90
C THR A 47 9.51 -10.66 -3.43
N GLY A 48 9.57 -10.86 -4.76
CA GLY A 48 9.14 -12.12 -5.40
C GLY A 48 7.65 -12.26 -5.73
N GLN A 49 6.82 -11.25 -5.46
CA GLN A 49 5.41 -11.31 -5.85
C GLN A 49 5.21 -10.99 -7.33
N LYS A 50 4.42 -11.82 -8.02
CA LYS A 50 3.98 -11.61 -9.41
C LYS A 50 2.90 -10.52 -9.46
N LEU A 51 3.30 -9.28 -9.23
CA LEU A 51 2.45 -8.13 -9.51
C LEU A 51 2.37 -7.92 -11.02
N SER A 52 1.19 -7.52 -11.51
CA SER A 52 1.05 -7.13 -12.91
C SER A 52 1.89 -5.88 -13.20
N PRO A 53 2.33 -5.65 -14.45
CA PRO A 53 3.10 -4.45 -14.81
C PRO A 53 2.44 -3.14 -14.40
N LYS A 54 1.10 -3.08 -14.48
CA LYS A 54 0.30 -1.94 -14.03
C LYS A 54 0.43 -1.69 -12.53
N LEU A 55 0.35 -2.75 -11.72
CA LEU A 55 0.51 -2.64 -10.28
C LEU A 55 1.94 -2.25 -9.90
N LEU A 56 2.95 -2.83 -10.54
CA LEU A 56 4.35 -2.46 -10.30
C LEU A 56 4.59 -0.96 -10.55
N LYS A 57 4.08 -0.42 -11.67
CA LYS A 57 4.19 1.01 -12.01
C LYS A 57 3.43 1.91 -11.03
N MET A 58 2.31 1.43 -10.49
CA MET A 58 1.59 2.15 -9.45
C MET A 58 2.38 2.13 -8.14
N VAL A 59 2.88 0.96 -7.70
CA VAL A 59 3.65 0.81 -6.45
C VAL A 59 4.89 1.70 -6.47
N SER A 60 5.58 1.81 -7.60
CA SER A 60 6.78 2.66 -7.72
C SER A 60 6.50 4.15 -7.55
N ARG A 61 5.24 4.58 -7.62
CA ARG A 61 4.82 5.98 -7.41
C ARG A 61 4.27 6.23 -6.01
N VAL A 62 4.04 5.18 -5.22
CA VAL A 62 3.46 5.33 -3.88
C VAL A 62 4.46 6.04 -2.98
N ALA A 63 4.00 7.15 -2.39
CA ALA A 63 4.74 7.92 -1.40
C ALA A 63 4.06 7.90 -0.02
N ASP A 64 2.76 7.56 0.02
CA ASP A 64 1.96 7.60 1.25
C ASP A 64 0.86 6.53 1.24
N ILE A 65 0.56 5.99 2.43
CA ILE A 65 -0.40 4.92 2.70
C ILE A 65 -1.34 5.35 3.82
N ASP A 66 -2.62 5.47 3.49
CA ASP A 66 -3.71 5.72 4.44
C ASP A 66 -4.60 4.49 4.60
N PHE A 67 -5.32 4.40 5.72
CA PHE A 67 -6.32 3.35 5.94
C PHE A 67 -7.45 3.78 6.87
N TYR A 68 -8.58 3.08 6.73
CA TYR A 68 -9.77 3.19 7.57
C TYR A 68 -10.19 1.78 8.00
N VAL A 69 -10.46 1.60 9.29
CA VAL A 69 -10.92 0.34 9.91
C VAL A 69 -12.39 0.46 10.28
#